data_AF-A0A5N5XHW6-F1
#
_entry.id   AF-A0A5N5XHW6-F1
#
_cell.length_a   1.000
_cell.length_b   1.000
_cell.length_c   1.000
_cell.angle_alpha   90.00
_cell.angle_beta   90.00
_cell.angle_gamma   90.00
#
_symmetry.space_group_name_H-M   'P 1'
#
loop_
_entity.id
_entity.type
_entity.pdbx_description
1 polymer ?
#
loop_
_entity_poly.entity_id
_entity_poly.type
_entity_poly.pdbx_seq_one_letter_code
_entity_poly.pdbx_strand_id
1 'polypeptide(L)'
;MPHLAIMYISSQYLTFYTWILSHEIKSQAFKANGTIYLAGQIAADRDGNLITGNITEKAEQIFRNSEAILRAAGSELTKVVKVTFFSRI
;
A
#
# COMPACT_ATOMS: atom_id res chain seq x y z
N MET A 1 18.42 15.74 7.57
CA MET A 1 18.61 15.05 6.28
C MET A 1 17.25 14.48 5.87
N PRO A 2 16.54 15.00 4.85
CA PRO A 2 15.15 14.60 4.57
C PRO A 2 15.12 13.27 3.80
N HIS A 3 14.10 12.46 4.07
CA HIS A 3 14.02 11.04 3.72
C HIS A 3 13.02 10.91 2.57
N LEU A 4 13.28 10.00 1.63
CA LEU A 4 12.55 9.86 0.37
C LEU A 4 11.89 8.46 0.31
N ALA A 5 10.58 8.36 0.11
CA ALA A 5 9.81 7.10 0.13
C ALA A 5 9.19 6.79 -1.24
N ILE A 6 9.38 5.58 -1.76
CA ILE A 6 8.87 5.17 -3.08
C ILE A 6 7.72 4.17 -2.86
N MET A 7 6.50 4.59 -3.20
CA MET A 7 5.26 3.84 -3.10
C MET A 7 4.98 3.08 -4.41
N TYR A 8 4.73 1.78 -4.30
CA TYR A 8 4.36 0.89 -5.39
C TYR A 8 2.96 0.33 -5.10
N ILE A 9 1.91 0.77 -5.81
CA ILE A 9 0.59 0.10 -5.81
C ILE A 9 0.68 -1.06 -6.83
N SER A 10 -0.09 -2.14 -6.74
CA SER A 10 -0.11 -3.19 -7.78
C SER A 10 -1.53 -3.70 -8.03
N SER A 11 -1.81 -4.05 -9.30
CA SER A 11 -3.11 -4.58 -9.76
C SER A 11 -3.25 -6.05 -9.34
N GLN A 12 -4.26 -6.37 -8.51
CA GLN A 12 -4.52 -7.72 -8.00
C GLN A 12 -5.86 -8.27 -8.48
N TYR A 13 -5.95 -8.74 -9.72
CA TYR A 13 -7.05 -9.62 -10.13
C TYR A 13 -6.57 -11.02 -10.53
N LEU A 14 -5.35 -11.16 -11.07
CA LEU A 14 -4.77 -12.48 -11.35
C LEU A 14 -4.07 -13.08 -10.10
N THR A 15 -3.56 -12.23 -9.22
CA THR A 15 -3.00 -12.62 -7.91
C THR A 15 -4.09 -12.93 -6.89
N PHE A 16 -5.28 -12.33 -6.98
CA PHE A 16 -6.32 -12.51 -5.96
C PHE A 16 -6.76 -13.98 -5.78
N TYR A 17 -6.82 -14.77 -6.86
CA TYR A 17 -7.20 -16.18 -6.80
C TYR A 17 -6.10 -17.12 -6.30
N THR A 18 -4.83 -16.76 -6.42
CA THR A 18 -3.72 -17.57 -5.88
C THR A 18 -3.43 -17.26 -4.41
N TRP A 19 -3.98 -16.18 -3.86
CA TRP A 19 -3.71 -15.66 -2.51
C TRP A 19 -4.57 -16.27 -1.39
N ILE A 20 -5.78 -16.75 -1.67
CA ILE A 20 -6.61 -17.43 -0.66
C ILE A 20 -6.03 -18.81 -0.28
N LEU A 21 -5.23 -19.41 -1.16
CA LEU A 21 -4.66 -20.76 -0.95
C LEU A 21 -3.23 -20.76 -0.39
N SER A 22 -2.52 -19.63 -0.45
CA SER A 22 -1.13 -19.54 0.02
C SER A 22 -1.05 -18.58 1.20
N HIS A 23 -0.87 -19.11 2.41
CA HIS A 23 -0.58 -18.35 3.63
C HIS A 23 0.84 -17.72 3.57
N GLU A 24 1.11 -16.91 2.56
CA GLU A 24 2.38 -16.18 2.44
C GLU A 24 2.35 -14.97 3.37
N ILE A 25 3.15 -15.02 4.44
CA ILE A 25 3.43 -13.86 5.29
C ILE A 25 4.22 -12.85 4.44
N LYS A 26 3.54 -11.84 3.88
CA LYS A 26 4.20 -10.73 3.19
C LYS A 26 4.38 -9.55 4.13
N SER A 27 5.60 -9.02 4.16
CA SER A 27 5.90 -7.78 4.88
C SER A 27 5.20 -6.61 4.20
N GLN A 28 4.49 -5.79 4.98
CA GLN A 28 3.75 -4.62 4.47
C GLN A 28 4.69 -3.50 3.98
N ALA A 29 5.89 -3.43 4.54
CA ALA A 29 6.97 -2.58 4.07
C ALA A 29 8.33 -3.20 4.44
N PHE A 30 9.38 -2.81 3.73
CA PHE A 30 10.76 -3.08 4.14
C PHE A 30 11.63 -1.84 3.97
N LYS A 31 12.67 -1.74 4.79
CA LYS A 31 13.62 -0.62 4.76
C LYS A 31 14.97 -1.12 4.26
N ALA A 32 15.51 -0.47 3.24
CA ALA A 32 16.82 -0.77 2.69
C ALA A 32 17.54 0.54 2.34
N ASN A 33 18.78 0.68 2.82
CA ASN A 33 19.65 1.82 2.54
C ASN A 33 18.99 3.20 2.76
N GLY A 34 18.21 3.33 3.84
CA GLY A 34 17.49 4.58 4.18
C GLY A 34 16.18 4.81 3.43
N THR A 35 15.85 3.98 2.45
CA THR A 35 14.61 4.03 1.68
C THR A 35 13.60 3.02 2.21
N ILE A 36 12.33 3.42 2.28
CA ILE A 36 11.22 2.53 2.63
C ILE A 36 10.49 2.16 1.34
N TYR A 37 10.33 0.85 1.14
CA TYR A 37 9.56 0.27 0.05
C TYR A 37 8.26 -0.26 0.63
N LEU A 38 7.15 0.32 0.20
CA LEU A 38 5.81 -0.04 0.65
C LEU A 38 5.22 -1.09 -0.31
N ALA A 39 4.64 -2.16 0.24
CA ALA A 39 3.89 -3.14 -0.55
C ALA A 39 2.63 -2.50 -1.16
N GLY A 40 2.09 -3.11 -2.22
CA GLY A 40 0.87 -2.64 -2.87
C GLY A 40 -0.30 -2.49 -1.90
N GLN A 41 -0.83 -1.27 -1.81
CA GLN A 41 -1.96 -0.96 -0.94
C GLN A 41 -3.28 -1.02 -1.72
N ILE A 42 -4.26 -1.68 -1.12
CA ILE A 42 -5.63 -1.80 -1.64
C ILE A 42 -6.60 -1.04 -0.74
N ALA A 43 -7.76 -0.70 -1.28
CA ALA A 43 -8.84 -0.06 -0.54
C ALA A 43 -9.56 -1.09 0.34
N ALA A 44 -8.88 -1.51 1.41
CA ALA A 44 -9.40 -2.43 2.40
C ALA A 44 -9.51 -1.75 3.77
N ASP A 45 -10.46 -2.20 4.58
CA ASP A 45 -10.61 -1.83 5.98
C ASP A 45 -9.57 -2.57 6.86
N ARG A 46 -9.65 -2.37 8.18
CA ARG A 46 -8.75 -2.99 9.16
C ARG A 46 -8.91 -4.51 9.26
N ASP A 47 -10.08 -5.02 8.90
CA ASP A 47 -10.44 -6.44 8.94
C ASP A 47 -10.08 -7.13 7.62
N GLY A 48 -9.59 -6.38 6.63
CA GLY A 48 -9.19 -6.86 5.31
C GLY A 48 -10.32 -6.89 4.29
N ASN A 49 -11.51 -6.37 4.61
CA ASN A 49 -12.62 -6.30 3.66
C ASN A 49 -12.43 -5.12 2.71
N LEU A 50 -12.70 -5.35 1.43
CA LEU A 50 -12.68 -4.29 0.43
C LEU A 50 -13.80 -3.28 0.68
N ILE A 51 -13.45 -2.01 0.71
CA ILE A 51 -14.46 -0.96 0.86
C ILE A 51 -15.26 -0.78 -0.44
N THR A 52 -16.57 -0.65 -0.29
CA THR A 52 -17.49 -0.28 -1.36
C THR A 52 -17.57 1.25 -1.43
N GLY A 53 -17.62 1.81 -2.63
CA GLY A 53 -17.60 3.25 -2.82
C GLY A 53 -17.08 3.69 -4.18
N ASN A 54 -17.06 5.00 -4.38
CA ASN A 54 -16.51 5.64 -5.56
C ASN A 54 -14.96 5.59 -5.55
N ILE A 55 -14.35 6.02 -6.66
CA ILE A 55 -12.88 5.97 -6.81
C ILE A 55 -12.16 6.87 -5.79
N THR A 56 -12.77 7.99 -5.39
CA THR A 56 -12.21 8.92 -4.41
C THR A 56 -12.14 8.27 -3.03
N GLU A 57 -13.24 7.68 -2.57
CA GLU A 57 -13.32 6.98 -1.27
C GLU A 57 -12.30 5.82 -1.20
N LYS A 58 -12.14 5.09 -2.30
CA LYS A 58 -11.13 4.03 -2.45
C LYS A 58 -9.71 4.57 -2.39
N ALA A 59 -9.44 5.66 -3.11
CA ALA A 59 -8.12 6.30 -3.10
C ALA A 59 -7.76 6.80 -1.69
N GLU A 60 -8.68 7.47 -1.01
CA GLU A 60 -8.46 7.94 0.36
C GLU A 60 -8.15 6.79 1.32
N GLN A 61 -8.86 5.67 1.21
CA GLN A 61 -8.57 4.50 2.06
C GLN A 61 -7.18 3.93 1.80
N ILE A 62 -6.76 3.87 0.53
CA ILE A 62 -5.41 3.45 0.15
C ILE A 62 -4.36 4.37 0.79
N PHE A 63 -4.57 5.68 0.77
CA PHE A 63 -3.65 6.64 1.40
C PHE A 63 -3.64 6.51 2.93
N ARG A 64 -4.80 6.31 3.58
CA ARG A 64 -4.88 6.06 5.03
C ARG A 64 -4.09 4.80 5.44
N ASN A 65 -4.25 3.71 4.68
CA ASN A 65 -3.51 2.47 4.92
C ASN A 65 -2.00 2.67 4.73
N SER A 66 -1.62 3.38 3.66
CA SER A 66 -0.22 3.72 3.37
C SER A 66 0.41 4.56 4.47
N GLU A 67 -0.32 5.56 4.97
CA GLU A 67 0.12 6.41 6.07
C GLU A 67 0.37 5.61 7.34
N ALA A 68 -0.54 4.71 7.69
CA ALA A 68 -0.40 3.87 8.87
C ALA A 68 0.89 3.02 8.82
N ILE A 69 1.18 2.41 7.67
CA ILE A 69 2.39 1.59 7.48
C ILE A 69 3.65 2.46 7.47
N LEU A 70 3.63 3.62 6.80
CA LEU A 70 4.77 4.54 6.80
C LEU A 70 5.08 5.05 8.21
N ARG A 71 4.05 5.38 9.01
CA ARG A 71 4.22 5.76 10.42
C ARG A 71 4.82 4.63 11.25
N ALA A 72 4.35 3.38 11.06
CA ALA A 72 4.94 2.22 11.71
C ALA A 72 6.41 1.98 11.29
N ALA A 73 6.78 2.37 10.07
CA ALA A 73 8.15 2.32 9.57
C ALA A 73 9.01 3.56 9.95
N GLY A 74 8.49 4.48 10.76
CA GLY A 74 9.19 5.69 11.20
C GLY A 74 9.29 6.79 10.14
N SER A 75 8.32 6.86 9.21
CA SER A 75 8.22 7.85 8.14
C SER A 75 6.80 8.42 8.05
N GLU A 76 6.54 9.20 7.01
CA GLU A 76 5.30 9.94 6.80
C GLU A 76 5.05 10.16 5.30
N LEU A 77 3.81 10.47 4.91
CA LEU A 77 3.44 10.67 3.50
C LEU A 77 4.18 11.84 2.84
N THR A 78 4.54 12.88 3.60
CA THR A 78 5.28 14.06 3.09
C THR A 78 6.68 13.72 2.59
N LYS A 79 7.21 12.56 2.97
CA LYS A 79 8.51 12.03 2.55
C LYS A 79 8.42 11.17 1.30
N VAL A 80 7.23 10.92 0.76
CA VAL A 80 7.05 10.11 -0.45
C VAL A 80 7.54 10.87 -1.68
N VAL A 81 8.39 10.22 -2.49
CA VAL A 81 9.00 10.77 -3.70
C VAL A 81 8.52 10.12 -4.99
N LYS A 82 7.90 8.96 -4.91
CA LYS A 82 7.35 8.28 -6.08
C LYS A 82 6.13 7.50 -5.66
N VAL A 83 5.11 7.52 -6.50
CA VAL A 83 3.91 6.71 -6.36
C VAL A 83 3.65 6.06 -7.72
N THR A 84 3.52 4.73 -7.73
CA THR A 84 3.00 3.99 -8.87
C THR A 84 1.55 3.66 -8.56
N PHE A 85 0.61 4.06 -9.42
CA PHE A 85 -0.82 3.80 -9.25
C PHE A 85 -1.33 2.85 -10.35
N PHE A 86 -2.16 1.88 -9.96
CA PHE A 86 -2.80 0.95 -10.89
C PHE A 86 -4.31 0.99 -10.67
N SER A 87 -5.05 1.45 -11.68
CA SER A 87 -6.50 1.32 -11.76
C SER A 87 -6.88 0.34 -12.85
N ARG A 88 -7.97 -0.40 -12.62
CA ARG A 88 -8.68 -1.10 -13.67
C ARG A 88 -9.78 -0.18 -14.16
N ILE A 89 -9.65 0.31 -15.40
CA ILE A 89 -10.76 0.93 -16.15
C ILE A 89 -11.69 -0.16 -16.68
#